data_AF-A0A1F3K7L2-F1
#
_entry.id   AF-A0A1F3K7L2-F1
#
_cell.length_a   1.000
_cell.length_b   1.000
_cell.length_c   1.000
_cell.angle_alpha   90.00
_cell.angle_beta   90.00
_cell.angle_gamma   90.00
#
_symmetry.space_group_name_H-M   'P 1'
#
loop_
_entity.id
_entity.type
_entity.pdbx_description
1 polymer ?
#
loop_
_entity_poly.entity_id
_entity_poly.type
_entity_poly.pdbx_seq_one_letter_code
_entity_poly.pdbx_strand_id
1 'polypeptide(L)'
;MKIISSFAVLAFMIFASCNTNNNVKESYKLAEKLSYSISLEEQVNALPILSDFDSKSFTDNILSKIKENKIQAYKFSLNEKFPISFANIEEAFGAGKHKTFTIDSETGDSIEIIVEHEIRSEEIKDFIFIENWFLNEDNLQIIKNVTGIVTVRTVFEISDSTTEYKEYSPFMVYFNDTVSNKVNKNLICQRAEYTVKLNKCDTLYTDFAKFDSKKLIDLLIEKVLNEDIKVYDYFLPEKTKLSVEDIMKSFNAGEDTIEVQDLQTGKITQEKITTEIDKNEITELVFVEEWYYDEINFTFEKKIIAYGPVREYYRNADPENKVKTVPFLIYFD
;
A
#
# COMPACT_ATOMS: atom_id res chain seq x y z
N MET A 1 34.59 -37.47 71.65
CA MET A 1 34.77 -36.53 70.52
C MET A 1 34.22 -37.22 69.28
N LYS A 2 32.95 -36.95 68.90
CA LYS A 2 32.23 -37.61 67.81
C LYS A 2 32.34 -36.76 66.56
N ILE A 3 32.88 -37.32 65.47
CA ILE A 3 32.91 -36.70 64.15
C ILE A 3 31.66 -37.18 63.40
N ILE A 4 30.79 -36.23 63.02
CA ILE A 4 29.60 -36.47 62.20
C ILE A 4 30.03 -36.24 60.75
N SER A 5 29.96 -37.29 59.92
CA SER A 5 30.14 -37.20 58.48
C SER A 5 28.83 -36.77 57.81
N SER A 6 28.81 -35.59 57.21
CA SER A 6 27.70 -35.08 56.41
C SER A 6 27.80 -35.61 54.98
N PHE A 7 26.80 -36.34 54.52
CA PHE A 7 26.63 -36.78 53.13
C PHE A 7 25.95 -35.65 52.35
N ALA A 8 26.67 -35.04 51.41
CA ALA A 8 26.10 -34.11 50.44
C ALA A 8 25.51 -34.91 49.26
N VAL A 9 24.19 -34.89 49.12
CA VAL A 9 23.49 -35.42 47.94
C VAL A 9 23.53 -34.35 46.85
N LEU A 10 24.33 -34.59 45.81
CA LEU A 10 24.43 -33.73 44.64
C LEU A 10 23.30 -34.10 43.66
N ALA A 11 22.21 -33.31 43.66
CA ALA A 11 21.13 -33.45 42.70
C ALA A 11 21.55 -32.82 41.36
N PHE A 12 21.81 -33.66 40.35
CA PHE A 12 21.97 -33.23 38.96
C PHE A 12 20.59 -32.88 38.38
N MET A 13 20.22 -31.59 38.33
CA MET A 13 19.13 -31.12 37.47
C MET A 13 19.63 -31.06 36.02
N ILE A 14 19.17 -32.00 35.20
CA ILE A 14 19.32 -31.94 33.74
C ILE A 14 18.27 -30.94 33.24
N PHE A 15 18.68 -29.70 32.97
CA PHE A 15 17.87 -28.79 32.16
C PHE A 15 17.92 -29.27 30.71
N ALA A 16 16.88 -29.98 30.28
CA ALA A 16 16.58 -30.15 28.87
C ALA A 16 16.23 -28.77 28.29
N SER A 17 17.25 -28.07 27.78
CA SER A 17 17.02 -26.89 26.94
C SER A 17 16.43 -27.40 25.63
N CYS A 18 15.10 -27.37 25.53
CA CYS A 18 14.40 -27.47 24.27
C CYS A 18 14.74 -26.22 23.45
N ASN A 19 15.88 -26.26 22.77
CA ASN A 19 16.20 -25.31 21.72
C ASN A 19 15.33 -25.68 20.51
N THR A 20 14.08 -25.23 20.54
CA THR A 20 13.21 -25.21 19.37
C THR A 20 13.81 -24.18 18.41
N ASN A 21 14.80 -24.62 17.64
CA ASN A 21 15.15 -23.98 16.37
C ASN A 21 13.91 -24.12 15.48
N ASN A 22 12.93 -23.23 15.69
CA ASN A 22 11.91 -22.96 14.71
C ASN A 22 12.66 -22.39 13.53
N ASN A 23 13.02 -23.27 12.59
CA ASN A 23 13.42 -22.89 11.25
C ASN A 23 12.22 -22.18 10.62
N VAL A 24 12.04 -20.90 10.94
CA VAL A 24 11.14 -20.03 10.21
C VAL A 24 11.68 -20.05 8.78
N LYS A 25 10.90 -20.66 7.88
CA LYS A 25 11.23 -20.74 6.46
C LYS A 25 11.52 -19.32 5.99
N GLU A 26 12.70 -19.12 5.39
CA GLU A 26 13.12 -17.79 4.96
C GLU A 26 12.07 -17.20 4.01
N SER A 27 11.76 -15.91 4.21
CA SER A 27 10.89 -15.19 3.29
C SER A 27 11.53 -15.13 1.91
N TYR A 28 10.74 -15.31 0.86
CA TYR A 28 11.23 -15.17 -0.50
C TYR A 28 10.83 -13.81 -1.08
N LYS A 29 11.63 -13.31 -2.02
CA LYS A 29 11.37 -12.06 -2.71
C LYS A 29 10.15 -12.23 -3.63
N LEU A 30 9.06 -11.54 -3.30
CA LEU A 30 7.77 -11.56 -3.99
C LEU A 30 7.76 -10.58 -5.17
N ALA A 31 8.29 -9.37 -4.97
CA ALA A 31 8.41 -8.34 -6.00
C ALA A 31 9.67 -7.50 -5.76
N GLU A 32 10.25 -6.97 -6.83
CA GLU A 32 11.46 -6.13 -6.79
C GLU A 32 11.22 -4.82 -7.53
N LYS A 33 11.60 -3.71 -6.90
CA LYS A 33 11.41 -2.35 -7.44
C LYS A 33 9.97 -2.08 -7.88
N LEU A 34 9.02 -2.62 -7.13
CA LEU A 34 7.62 -2.34 -7.33
C LEU A 34 7.38 -0.84 -7.13
N SER A 35 6.65 -0.22 -8.05
CA SER A 35 6.11 1.13 -7.84
C SER A 35 4.60 1.15 -7.88
N TYR A 36 3.98 1.96 -7.02
CA TYR A 36 2.54 2.22 -7.00
C TYR A 36 2.23 3.55 -6.31
N SER A 37 1.17 4.24 -6.75
CA SER A 37 0.72 5.50 -6.15
C SER A 37 -0.23 5.28 -4.97
N ILE A 38 -0.16 6.18 -4.00
CA ILE A 38 -1.14 6.35 -2.93
C ILE A 38 -1.58 7.81 -2.96
N SER A 39 -2.87 8.04 -3.12
CA SER A 39 -3.44 9.38 -3.05
C SER A 39 -3.42 9.91 -1.62
N LEU A 40 -3.17 11.21 -1.49
CA LEU A 40 -3.16 11.95 -0.23
C LEU A 40 -4.45 12.72 -0.02
N GLU A 41 -5.33 12.73 -1.02
CA GLU A 41 -6.64 13.34 -0.90
C GLU A 41 -7.59 12.36 -0.21
N GLU A 42 -8.10 12.77 0.96
CA GLU A 42 -9.15 12.01 1.63
C GLU A 42 -10.39 11.96 0.73
N GLN A 43 -10.84 10.74 0.44
CA GLN A 43 -12.09 10.52 -0.27
C GLN A 43 -13.18 10.17 0.74
N VAL A 44 -14.32 10.86 0.66
CA VAL A 44 -15.46 10.60 1.56
C VAL A 44 -15.95 9.16 1.34
N ASN A 45 -15.81 8.32 2.36
CA ASN A 45 -16.19 6.89 2.33
C ASN A 45 -15.45 6.04 1.29
N ALA A 46 -14.23 6.42 0.91
CA ALA A 46 -13.41 5.64 -0.01
C ALA A 46 -11.96 5.57 0.47
N LEU A 47 -11.23 4.58 -0.05
CA LEU A 47 -9.81 4.44 0.17
C LEU A 47 -9.06 5.42 -0.75
N PRO A 48 -7.94 6.00 -0.31
CA PRO A 48 -7.21 5.67 0.91
C PRO A 48 -7.71 6.39 2.17
N ILE A 49 -7.46 5.79 3.34
CA ILE A 49 -7.60 6.40 4.66
C ILE A 49 -6.19 6.53 5.24
N LEU A 50 -5.70 7.76 5.45
CA LEU A 50 -4.35 8.01 5.98
C LEU A 50 -4.44 8.72 7.33
N SER A 51 -4.82 7.98 8.39
CA SER A 51 -5.11 8.59 9.68
C SER A 51 -3.88 9.31 10.24
N ASP A 52 -4.08 10.57 10.64
CA ASP A 52 -3.07 11.41 11.31
C ASP A 52 -1.80 11.68 10.48
N PHE A 53 -1.81 11.36 9.17
CA PHE A 53 -0.66 11.58 8.31
C PHE A 53 -0.62 13.02 7.81
N ASP A 54 0.28 13.82 8.38
CA ASP A 54 0.56 15.18 7.92
C ASP A 54 1.50 15.15 6.70
N SER A 55 0.91 14.98 5.51
CA SER A 55 1.64 14.92 4.25
C SER A 55 2.43 16.20 3.96
N LYS A 56 1.93 17.36 4.39
CA LYS A 56 2.58 18.66 4.21
C LYS A 56 3.86 18.72 5.04
N SER A 57 3.78 18.45 6.35
CA SER A 57 4.93 18.42 7.25
C SER A 57 5.98 17.40 6.81
N PHE A 58 5.55 16.20 6.40
CA PHE A 58 6.43 15.18 5.85
C PHE A 58 7.16 15.67 4.58
N THR A 59 6.44 16.30 3.65
CA THR A 59 7.02 16.84 2.40
C THR A 59 7.98 18.00 2.67
N ASP A 60 7.59 18.93 3.56
CA ASP A 60 8.43 20.06 3.98
C ASP A 60 9.73 19.57 4.62
N ASN A 61 9.68 18.51 5.43
CA ASN A 61 10.86 17.90 6.01
C ASN A 61 11.82 17.38 4.93
N ILE A 62 11.31 16.67 3.91
CA ILE A 62 12.13 16.18 2.79
C ILE A 62 12.74 17.36 2.01
N LEU A 63 11.93 18.36 1.65
CA LEU A 63 12.38 19.55 0.93
C LEU A 63 13.49 20.30 1.68
N SER A 64 13.35 20.46 3.00
CA SER A 64 14.37 21.10 3.84
C SER A 64 15.71 20.35 3.79
N LYS A 65 15.68 19.01 3.84
CA LYS A 65 16.88 18.18 3.75
C LYS A 65 17.53 18.24 2.38
N ILE A 66 16.75 18.33 1.30
CA ILE A 66 17.29 18.54 -0.05
C ILE A 66 17.97 19.91 -0.14
N LYS A 67 17.30 20.97 0.34
CA LYS A 67 17.82 22.35 0.34
C LYS A 67 19.13 22.48 1.11
N GLU A 68 19.26 21.75 2.22
CA GLU A 68 20.47 21.68 3.05
C GLU A 68 21.54 20.74 2.49
N ASN A 69 21.31 20.12 1.33
CA ASN A 69 22.18 19.10 0.71
C ASN A 69 22.44 17.87 1.62
N LYS A 70 21.51 17.56 2.53
CA LYS A 70 21.57 16.36 3.39
C LYS A 70 21.11 15.11 2.65
N ILE A 71 20.26 15.26 1.64
CA ILE A 71 19.80 14.18 0.75
C ILE A 71 19.83 14.66 -0.71
N GLN A 72 20.04 13.73 -1.64
CA GLN A 72 20.01 14.00 -3.08
C GLN A 72 18.62 13.73 -3.65
N ALA A 73 18.05 14.72 -4.34
CA ALA A 73 16.84 14.55 -5.12
C ALA A 73 17.15 14.11 -6.55
N TYR A 74 16.22 13.40 -7.17
CA TYR A 74 16.34 12.89 -8.53
C TYR A 74 15.10 13.24 -9.34
N LYS A 75 15.28 13.40 -10.66
CA LYS A 75 14.16 13.38 -11.61
C LYS A 75 13.53 12.00 -11.59
N PHE A 76 12.21 11.92 -11.57
CA PHE A 76 11.51 10.65 -11.61
C PHE A 76 11.81 9.89 -12.90
N SER A 77 12.39 8.71 -12.74
CA SER A 77 12.65 7.72 -13.79
C SER A 77 12.81 6.36 -13.11
N LEU A 78 12.11 5.33 -13.60
CA LEU A 78 12.13 3.99 -12.99
C LEU A 78 13.48 3.30 -13.15
N ASN A 79 14.24 3.64 -14.19
CA ASN A 79 15.43 2.89 -14.59
C ASN A 79 16.74 3.62 -14.30
N GLU A 80 16.70 4.94 -14.14
CA GLU A 80 17.91 5.77 -14.13
C GLU A 80 17.83 6.86 -13.07
N LYS A 81 18.95 7.07 -12.36
CA LYS A 81 19.06 8.12 -11.35
C LYS A 81 19.61 9.38 -12.00
N PHE A 82 18.76 10.40 -12.17
CA PHE A 82 19.16 11.70 -12.67
C PHE A 82 19.12 12.73 -11.54
N PRO A 83 20.25 13.06 -10.90
CA PRO A 83 20.25 14.03 -9.81
C PRO A 83 19.77 15.39 -10.32
N ILE A 84 18.95 16.07 -9.53
CA ILE A 84 18.44 17.41 -9.82
C ILE A 84 18.83 18.38 -8.71
N SER A 85 18.95 19.65 -9.05
CA SER A 85 19.22 20.71 -8.08
C SER A 85 17.93 21.15 -7.38
N PHE A 86 18.05 21.80 -6.21
CA PHE A 86 16.89 22.40 -5.54
C PHE A 86 16.20 23.46 -6.42
N ALA A 87 16.96 24.19 -7.26
CA ALA A 87 16.38 25.14 -8.21
C ALA A 87 15.49 24.47 -9.27
N ASN A 88 15.84 23.25 -9.72
CA ASN A 88 14.96 22.49 -10.62
C ASN A 88 13.68 22.02 -9.92
N ILE A 89 13.75 21.78 -8.61
CA ILE A 89 12.56 21.47 -7.81
C ILE A 89 11.68 22.71 -7.68
N GLU A 90 12.26 23.87 -7.34
CA GLU A 90 11.53 25.15 -7.30
C GLU A 90 10.81 25.41 -8.63
N GLU A 91 11.51 25.26 -9.76
CA GLU A 91 10.94 25.38 -11.10
C GLU A 91 9.78 24.38 -11.33
N ALA A 92 9.94 23.11 -10.94
CA ALA A 92 8.90 22.10 -11.07
C ALA A 92 7.66 22.37 -10.19
N PHE A 93 7.83 23.14 -9.11
CA PHE A 93 6.72 23.65 -8.31
C PHE A 93 6.11 24.96 -8.84
N GLY A 94 6.70 25.57 -9.87
CA GLY A 94 6.37 26.92 -10.30
C GLY A 94 6.78 28.00 -9.29
N ALA A 95 7.68 27.69 -8.35
CA ALA A 95 8.25 28.65 -7.43
C ALA A 95 9.26 29.58 -8.14
N GLY A 96 9.58 30.70 -7.51
CA GLY A 96 10.48 31.73 -8.06
C GLY A 96 9.74 32.99 -8.54
N LYS A 97 10.46 33.85 -9.26
CA LYS A 97 9.96 35.16 -9.71
C LYS A 97 9.39 35.05 -11.11
N HIS A 98 8.10 35.36 -11.24
CA HIS A 98 7.36 35.33 -12.49
C HIS A 98 6.91 36.75 -12.86
N LYS A 99 7.06 37.10 -14.13
CA LYS A 99 6.47 38.32 -14.67
C LYS A 99 5.01 38.04 -15.00
N THR A 100 4.12 38.86 -14.48
CA THR A 100 2.70 38.86 -14.86
C THR A 100 2.24 40.27 -15.15
N PHE A 101 1.06 40.41 -15.73
CA PHE A 101 0.47 41.68 -16.08
C PHE A 101 -0.82 41.87 -15.28
N THR A 102 -0.97 43.05 -14.67
CA THR A 102 -2.25 43.48 -14.10
C THR A 102 -2.71 44.75 -14.80
N ILE A 103 -3.98 45.11 -14.63
CA ILE A 103 -4.56 46.33 -15.20
C ILE A 103 -4.55 47.40 -14.10
N ASP A 104 -3.95 48.55 -14.40
CA ASP A 104 -4.00 49.73 -13.56
C ASP A 104 -5.46 50.23 -13.48
N SER A 105 -5.99 50.36 -12.27
CA SER A 105 -7.41 50.66 -12.06
C SER A 105 -7.81 52.09 -12.42
N GLU A 106 -6.86 53.02 -12.52
CA GLU A 106 -7.12 54.43 -12.83
C GLU A 106 -7.02 54.70 -14.34
N THR A 107 -6.02 54.12 -14.98
CA THR A 107 -5.67 54.37 -16.38
C THR A 107 -6.22 53.31 -17.33
N GLY A 108 -6.44 52.08 -16.86
CA GLY A 108 -6.76 50.93 -17.69
C GLY A 108 -5.54 50.34 -18.43
N ASP A 109 -4.34 50.86 -18.18
CA ASP A 109 -3.11 50.37 -18.81
C ASP A 109 -2.64 49.05 -18.20
N SER A 110 -2.01 48.21 -19.01
CA SER A 110 -1.37 46.98 -18.54
C SER A 110 -0.02 47.29 -17.91
N ILE A 111 0.16 46.92 -16.64
CA ILE A 111 1.42 47.07 -15.90
C ILE A 111 2.07 45.71 -15.63
N GLU A 112 3.36 45.60 -15.92
CA GLU A 112 4.16 44.42 -15.59
C GLU A 112 4.48 44.44 -14.09
N ILE A 113 4.16 43.35 -13.39
CA ILE A 113 4.52 43.13 -11.99
C ILE A 113 5.31 41.83 -11.86
N ILE A 114 6.22 41.79 -10.89
CA ILE A 114 6.96 40.58 -10.53
C ILE A 114 6.25 39.95 -9.34
N VAL A 115 5.75 38.73 -9.51
CA VAL A 115 5.16 37.92 -8.43
C VAL A 115 6.16 36.84 -8.05
N GLU A 116 6.42 36.71 -6.76
CA GLU A 116 7.28 35.68 -6.20
C GLU A 116 6.42 34.57 -5.61
N HIS A 117 6.57 33.34 -6.12
CA HIS A 117 5.89 32.16 -5.63
C HIS A 117 6.85 31.31 -4.79
N GLU A 118 6.37 30.80 -3.66
CA GLU A 118 7.08 29.81 -2.86
C GLU A 118 6.65 28.39 -3.22
N ILE A 119 7.44 27.38 -2.84
CA ILE A 119 7.03 25.98 -2.94
C ILE A 119 5.83 25.76 -2.02
N ARG A 120 4.73 25.26 -2.59
CA ARG A 120 3.51 24.87 -1.88
C ARG A 120 3.45 23.35 -1.80
N SER A 121 3.96 22.78 -0.71
CA SER A 121 4.01 21.32 -0.51
C SER A 121 2.63 20.69 -0.40
N GLU A 122 1.60 21.48 -0.03
CA GLU A 122 0.19 21.09 -0.08
C GLU A 122 -0.35 20.80 -1.50
N GLU A 123 0.40 21.16 -2.54
CA GLU A 123 0.07 20.79 -3.93
C GLU A 123 0.43 19.35 -4.28
N ILE A 124 1.17 18.64 -3.40
CA ILE A 124 1.42 17.21 -3.57
C ILE A 124 0.13 16.43 -3.26
N LYS A 125 -0.34 15.67 -4.24
CA LYS A 125 -1.60 14.92 -4.21
C LYS A 125 -1.40 13.42 -4.12
N ASP A 126 -0.25 12.91 -4.54
CA ASP A 126 0.05 11.49 -4.45
C ASP A 126 1.52 11.26 -4.07
N PHE A 127 1.76 10.13 -3.42
CA PHE A 127 3.08 9.55 -3.30
C PHE A 127 3.18 8.26 -4.08
N ILE A 128 4.22 8.12 -4.90
CA ILE A 128 4.58 6.83 -5.50
C ILE A 128 5.67 6.22 -4.65
N PHE A 129 5.38 5.06 -4.06
CA PHE A 129 6.37 4.31 -3.29
C PHE A 129 7.14 3.37 -4.19
N ILE A 130 8.45 3.25 -3.98
CA ILE A 130 9.32 2.30 -4.68
C ILE A 130 9.81 1.27 -3.66
N GLU A 131 9.41 0.02 -3.83
CA GLU A 131 9.51 -0.99 -2.78
C GLU A 131 10.03 -2.35 -3.28
N ASN A 132 10.56 -3.14 -2.34
CA ASN A 132 10.76 -4.57 -2.51
C ASN A 132 9.85 -5.32 -1.55
N TRP A 133 9.12 -6.33 -2.04
CA TRP A 133 8.21 -7.11 -1.23
C TRP A 133 8.77 -8.50 -1.01
N PHE A 134 8.64 -9.01 0.22
CA PHE A 134 9.02 -10.35 0.62
C PHE A 134 7.82 -11.04 1.24
N LEU A 135 7.62 -12.33 0.93
CA LEU A 135 6.51 -13.12 1.44
C LEU A 135 7.04 -14.31 2.24
N ASN A 136 6.47 -14.53 3.41
CA ASN A 136 6.55 -15.80 4.11
C ASN A 136 5.34 -16.67 3.71
N GLU A 137 5.56 -17.78 3.02
CA GLU A 137 4.48 -18.66 2.52
C GLU A 137 3.72 -19.39 3.65
N ASP A 138 4.33 -19.52 4.82
CA ASP A 138 3.76 -20.30 5.92
C ASP A 138 2.68 -19.51 6.66
N ASN A 139 2.93 -18.21 6.89
CA ASN A 139 2.00 -17.32 7.61
C ASN A 139 1.41 -16.20 6.73
N LEU A 140 1.76 -16.16 5.45
CA LEU A 140 1.38 -15.13 4.48
C LEU A 140 1.82 -13.71 4.83
N GLN A 141 2.77 -13.53 5.76
CA GLN A 141 3.25 -12.19 6.11
C GLN A 141 4.03 -11.59 4.95
N ILE A 142 3.61 -10.40 4.51
CA ILE A 142 4.34 -9.57 3.56
C ILE A 142 5.21 -8.60 4.36
N ILE A 143 6.46 -8.45 3.94
CA ILE A 143 7.39 -7.42 4.42
C ILE A 143 7.68 -6.48 3.26
N LYS A 144 7.47 -5.18 3.47
CA LYS A 144 7.75 -4.12 2.49
C LYS A 144 9.03 -3.40 2.87
N ASN A 145 10.00 -3.39 1.97
CA ASN A 145 11.20 -2.57 2.09
C ASN A 145 11.07 -1.34 1.20
N VAL A 146 10.85 -0.16 1.80
CA VAL A 146 10.65 1.10 1.08
C VAL A 146 12.00 1.71 0.72
N THR A 147 12.33 1.66 -0.56
CA THR A 147 13.62 2.13 -1.08
C THR A 147 13.58 3.59 -1.54
N GLY A 148 12.41 4.12 -1.86
CA GLY A 148 12.25 5.49 -2.28
C GLY A 148 10.80 5.94 -2.37
N ILE A 149 10.65 7.25 -2.58
CA ILE A 149 9.36 7.90 -2.74
C ILE A 149 9.46 8.98 -3.83
N VAL A 150 8.40 9.08 -4.62
CA VAL A 150 8.21 10.13 -5.63
C VAL A 150 7.04 10.99 -5.19
N THR A 151 7.18 12.30 -5.27
CA THR A 151 6.07 13.22 -5.05
C THR A 151 5.35 13.49 -6.36
N VAL A 152 4.03 13.54 -6.33
CA VAL A 152 3.20 13.87 -7.50
C VAL A 152 2.28 15.02 -7.14
N ARG A 153 2.28 16.06 -7.97
CA ARG A 153 1.34 17.19 -7.88
C ARG A 153 0.42 17.19 -9.09
N THR A 154 -0.78 17.67 -8.90
CA THR A 154 -1.76 17.87 -9.97
C THR A 154 -1.93 19.37 -10.21
N VAL A 155 -1.71 19.80 -11.45
CA VAL A 155 -1.83 21.20 -11.87
C VAL A 155 -2.92 21.32 -12.91
N PHE A 156 -3.72 22.38 -12.79
CA PHE A 156 -4.72 22.76 -13.77
C PHE A 156 -4.05 23.59 -14.87
N GLU A 157 -4.09 23.10 -16.10
CA GLU A 157 -3.66 23.87 -17.27
C GLU A 157 -4.89 24.24 -18.10
N ILE A 158 -5.02 25.54 -18.38
CA ILE A 158 -6.09 26.08 -19.22
C ILE A 158 -5.51 26.28 -20.62
N SER A 159 -5.94 25.47 -21.59
CA SER A 159 -5.56 25.61 -23.00
C SER A 159 -6.80 25.74 -23.86
N ASP A 160 -6.88 26.78 -24.71
CA ASP A 160 -7.84 26.92 -25.80
C ASP A 160 -9.26 26.38 -25.51
N SER A 161 -9.85 26.75 -24.36
CA SER A 161 -11.18 26.37 -23.84
C SER A 161 -11.35 25.01 -23.13
N THR A 162 -10.30 24.23 -22.93
CA THR A 162 -10.31 23.04 -22.07
C THR A 162 -9.49 23.26 -20.80
N THR A 163 -10.00 22.72 -19.69
CA THR A 163 -9.23 22.57 -18.46
C THR A 163 -8.72 21.13 -18.44
N GLU A 164 -7.40 20.97 -18.55
CA GLU A 164 -6.76 19.65 -18.44
C GLU A 164 -6.02 19.55 -17.12
N TYR A 165 -6.12 18.38 -16.49
CA TYR A 165 -5.32 18.03 -15.33
C TYR A 165 -4.01 17.44 -15.82
N LYS A 166 -2.89 18.01 -15.36
CA LYS A 166 -1.56 17.45 -15.61
C LYS A 166 -0.90 17.08 -14.31
N GLU A 167 -0.42 15.85 -14.25
CA GLU A 167 0.40 15.36 -13.15
C GLU A 167 1.86 15.67 -13.44
N TYR A 168 2.55 16.17 -12.42
CA TYR A 168 3.98 16.40 -12.46
C TYR A 168 4.62 15.73 -11.27
N SER A 169 5.83 15.19 -11.45
CA SER A 169 6.63 14.63 -10.36
C SER A 169 7.80 15.58 -10.04
N PRO A 170 7.67 16.50 -9.06
CA PRO A 170 8.69 17.51 -8.82
C PRO A 170 10.05 16.93 -8.44
N PHE A 171 10.04 15.82 -7.69
CA PHE A 171 11.25 15.11 -7.33
C PHE A 171 10.97 13.67 -6.85
N MET A 172 12.03 12.88 -6.84
CA MET A 172 12.13 11.57 -6.21
C MET A 172 13.31 11.55 -5.23
N VAL A 173 13.17 10.84 -4.13
CA VAL A 173 14.25 10.59 -3.16
C VAL A 173 14.34 9.11 -2.84
N TYR A 174 15.55 8.64 -2.51
CA TYR A 174 15.79 7.29 -2.01
C TYR A 174 16.04 7.32 -0.50
N PHE A 175 15.51 6.33 0.21
CA PHE A 175 15.76 6.16 1.64
C PHE A 175 17.07 5.40 1.89
N ASN A 176 17.61 5.56 3.09
CA ASN A 176 18.85 4.89 3.47
C ASN A 176 18.58 3.44 3.94
N ASP A 177 18.94 2.46 3.11
CA ASP A 177 18.79 1.03 3.42
C ASP A 177 19.82 0.51 4.45
N THR A 178 20.84 1.29 4.79
CA THR A 178 22.01 0.84 5.56
C THR A 178 21.87 0.90 7.07
N VAL A 179 20.78 1.50 7.59
CA VAL A 179 20.62 1.69 9.03
C VAL A 179 19.77 0.56 9.61
N SER A 180 20.40 -0.33 10.38
CA SER A 180 19.74 -1.48 11.02
C SER A 180 18.50 -1.05 11.83
N ASN A 181 17.45 -1.88 11.80
CA ASN A 181 16.09 -1.76 12.39
C ASN A 181 15.97 -1.43 13.91
N LYS A 182 16.98 -0.85 14.57
CA LYS A 182 16.99 -0.53 16.00
C LYS A 182 16.92 0.96 16.33
N VAL A 183 16.81 1.84 15.35
CA VAL A 183 16.68 3.28 15.62
C VAL A 183 15.23 3.64 15.94
N ASN A 184 15.06 4.59 16.85
CA ASN A 184 13.78 5.10 17.34
C ASN A 184 13.05 5.85 16.22
N LYS A 185 12.28 5.13 15.39
CA LYS A 185 11.48 5.73 14.31
C LYS A 185 10.19 6.33 14.89
N ASN A 186 9.79 7.50 14.41
CA ASN A 186 8.55 8.14 14.85
C ASN A 186 7.37 7.57 14.08
N LEU A 187 6.29 7.22 14.77
CA LEU A 187 5.02 6.88 14.13
C LEU A 187 4.44 8.15 13.50
N ILE A 188 4.24 8.15 12.19
CA ILE A 188 3.73 9.29 11.41
C ILE A 188 2.36 9.04 10.80
N CYS A 189 1.90 7.79 10.79
CA CYS A 189 0.54 7.42 10.41
C CYS A 189 0.16 6.15 11.18
N GLN A 190 -0.86 6.22 12.02
CA GLN A 190 -1.30 5.09 12.81
C GLN A 190 -2.07 4.06 11.97
N ARG A 191 -2.83 4.54 10.99
CA ARG A 191 -3.62 3.70 10.09
C ARG A 191 -3.57 4.28 8.69
N ALA A 192 -2.68 3.75 7.88
CA ALA A 192 -2.69 3.91 6.44
C ALA A 192 -3.41 2.73 5.80
N GLU A 193 -4.54 2.99 5.16
CA GLU A 193 -5.37 2.00 4.50
C GLU A 193 -5.56 2.36 3.03
N TYR A 194 -5.17 1.48 2.12
CA TYR A 194 -5.17 1.77 0.68
C TYR A 194 -5.17 0.47 -0.13
N THR A 195 -5.53 0.55 -1.40
CA THR A 195 -5.44 -0.60 -2.32
C THR A 195 -4.23 -0.50 -3.24
N VAL A 196 -3.71 -1.66 -3.61
CA VAL A 196 -2.67 -1.81 -4.63
C VAL A 196 -3.19 -2.76 -5.69
N LYS A 197 -3.35 -2.24 -6.91
CA LYS A 197 -3.82 -3.01 -8.06
C LYS A 197 -2.80 -4.07 -8.44
N LEU A 198 -3.22 -5.27 -8.79
CA LEU A 198 -2.34 -6.41 -9.13
C LEU A 198 -2.14 -6.59 -10.64
N ASN A 199 -2.85 -5.80 -11.45
CA ASN A 199 -2.72 -5.79 -12.90
C ASN A 199 -1.64 -4.76 -13.34
N LYS A 200 -0.95 -5.05 -14.44
CA LYS A 200 0.19 -4.24 -14.92
C LYS A 200 -0.19 -2.91 -15.59
N CYS A 201 -1.46 -2.67 -15.89
CA CYS A 201 -1.84 -1.67 -16.90
C CYS A 201 -2.66 -0.49 -16.37
N ASP A 202 -2.76 -0.30 -15.05
CA ASP A 202 -3.85 0.50 -14.49
C ASP A 202 -3.40 1.89 -13.99
N THR A 203 -2.10 2.14 -13.86
CA THR A 203 -1.59 3.52 -13.66
C THR A 203 -0.28 3.73 -14.42
N LEU A 204 0.04 4.98 -14.73
CA LEU A 204 1.33 5.39 -15.31
C LEU A 204 2.54 4.97 -14.45
N TYR A 205 2.30 4.66 -13.17
CA TYR A 205 3.33 4.49 -12.16
C TYR A 205 3.41 3.07 -11.60
N THR A 206 2.51 2.18 -12.02
CA THR A 206 2.47 0.82 -11.52
C THR A 206 3.39 -0.08 -12.33
N ASP A 207 4.54 -0.48 -11.76
CA ASP A 207 5.43 -1.46 -12.38
C ASP A 207 5.58 -2.73 -11.53
N PHE A 208 4.80 -3.75 -11.87
CA PHE A 208 4.86 -5.09 -11.30
C PHE A 208 5.81 -6.01 -12.09
N ALA A 209 6.94 -5.51 -12.57
CA ALA A 209 7.94 -6.32 -13.25
C ALA A 209 8.27 -7.57 -12.39
N LYS A 210 7.98 -8.75 -12.93
CA LYS A 210 8.22 -10.08 -12.33
C LYS A 210 7.36 -10.47 -11.12
N PHE A 211 6.37 -9.68 -10.72
CA PHE A 211 5.41 -10.10 -9.71
C PHE A 211 4.39 -11.08 -10.30
N ASP A 212 4.30 -12.27 -9.72
CA ASP A 212 3.32 -13.29 -10.07
C ASP A 212 2.10 -13.17 -9.16
N SER A 213 1.20 -12.25 -9.51
CA SER A 213 -0.04 -12.03 -8.76
C SER A 213 -0.91 -13.27 -8.69
N LYS A 214 -0.93 -14.09 -9.75
CA LYS A 214 -1.70 -15.33 -9.79
C LYS A 214 -1.20 -16.31 -8.74
N LYS A 215 0.12 -16.52 -8.65
CA LYS A 215 0.71 -17.39 -7.62
C LYS A 215 0.37 -16.90 -6.20
N LEU A 216 0.42 -15.59 -5.95
CA LEU A 216 0.05 -15.02 -4.66
C LEU A 216 -1.43 -15.29 -4.33
N ILE A 217 -2.33 -15.02 -5.29
CA ILE A 217 -3.78 -15.22 -5.12
C ILE A 217 -4.10 -16.71 -4.91
N ASP A 218 -3.47 -17.60 -5.68
CA ASP A 218 -3.64 -19.05 -5.54
C ASP A 218 -3.26 -19.50 -4.14
N LEU A 219 -2.08 -19.10 -3.66
CA LEU A 219 -1.59 -19.41 -2.32
C LEU A 219 -2.50 -18.83 -1.23
N LEU A 220 -2.92 -17.58 -1.38
CA LEU A 220 -3.81 -16.88 -0.45
C LEU A 220 -5.14 -17.63 -0.28
N ILE A 221 -5.81 -17.95 -1.39
CA ILE A 221 -7.09 -18.65 -1.38
C ILE A 221 -6.93 -20.07 -0.84
N GLU A 222 -5.89 -20.81 -1.25
CA GLU A 222 -5.62 -22.16 -0.77
C GLU A 222 -5.46 -22.20 0.76
N LYS A 223 -4.61 -21.33 1.31
CA LYS A 223 -4.36 -21.25 2.76
C LYS A 223 -5.60 -20.94 3.57
N VAL A 224 -6.47 -20.08 3.02
CA VAL A 224 -7.70 -19.68 3.66
C VAL A 224 -8.74 -20.79 3.62
N LEU A 225 -8.91 -21.47 2.48
CA LEU A 225 -9.85 -22.58 2.34
C LEU A 225 -9.44 -23.83 3.14
N ASN A 226 -8.14 -24.03 3.35
CA ASN A 226 -7.60 -25.10 4.21
C ASN A 226 -7.62 -24.75 5.71
N GLU A 227 -8.09 -23.55 6.08
CA GLU A 227 -8.06 -23.02 7.45
C GLU A 227 -6.64 -22.93 8.06
N ASP A 228 -5.60 -22.89 7.23
CA ASP A 228 -4.20 -22.70 7.68
C ASP A 228 -3.99 -21.30 8.27
N ILE A 229 -4.78 -20.31 7.83
CA ILE A 229 -4.71 -18.91 8.25
C ILE A 229 -6.08 -18.45 8.74
N LYS A 230 -6.11 -17.73 9.85
CA LYS A 230 -7.33 -17.10 10.36
C LYS A 230 -7.59 -15.82 9.58
N VAL A 231 -8.82 -15.67 9.11
CA VAL A 231 -9.28 -14.48 8.40
C VAL A 231 -10.48 -13.85 9.07
N TYR A 232 -10.68 -12.57 8.77
CA TYR A 232 -11.60 -11.70 9.51
C TYR A 232 -12.40 -10.83 8.55
N ASP A 233 -13.59 -10.42 9.00
CA ASP A 233 -14.43 -9.46 8.28
C ASP A 233 -13.74 -8.09 8.20
N TYR A 234 -13.83 -7.45 7.02
CA TYR A 234 -13.23 -6.15 6.76
C TYR A 234 -14.07 -4.97 7.30
N PHE A 235 -15.39 -5.10 7.28
CA PHE A 235 -16.33 -4.02 7.61
C PHE A 235 -16.71 -3.96 9.09
N LEU A 236 -16.48 -5.05 9.83
CA LEU A 236 -16.80 -5.10 11.25
C LEU A 236 -15.64 -4.51 12.09
N PRO A 237 -15.94 -3.59 13.03
CA PRO A 237 -14.92 -2.94 13.85
C PRO A 237 -14.22 -3.92 14.80
N GLU A 238 -14.90 -5.00 15.18
CA GLU A 238 -14.31 -6.11 15.92
C GLU A 238 -13.75 -7.14 14.93
N LYS A 239 -12.55 -7.67 15.20
CA LYS A 239 -11.90 -8.75 14.44
C LYS A 239 -12.75 -10.03 14.47
N THR A 240 -13.83 -10.02 13.71
CA THR A 240 -14.83 -11.09 13.64
C THR A 240 -14.31 -12.16 12.70
N LYS A 241 -13.97 -13.33 13.24
CA LYS A 241 -13.42 -14.44 12.45
C LYS A 241 -14.47 -14.93 11.46
N LEU A 242 -14.09 -15.09 10.19
CA LEU A 242 -14.93 -15.68 9.15
C LEU A 242 -14.72 -17.20 9.07
N SER A 243 -15.79 -17.93 8.73
CA SER A 243 -15.72 -19.35 8.37
C SER A 243 -15.42 -19.52 6.87
N VAL A 244 -15.03 -20.73 6.44
CA VAL A 244 -14.86 -21.04 5.02
C VAL A 244 -16.17 -20.82 4.24
N GLU A 245 -17.33 -21.10 4.85
CA GLU A 245 -18.64 -20.86 4.23
C GLU A 245 -18.89 -19.36 4.00
N ASP A 246 -18.56 -18.50 4.96
CA ASP A 246 -18.68 -17.05 4.82
C ASP A 246 -17.81 -16.53 3.67
N ILE A 247 -16.60 -17.09 3.54
CA ILE A 247 -15.64 -16.72 2.49
C ILE A 247 -16.15 -17.16 1.13
N MET A 248 -16.59 -18.41 0.99
CA MET A 248 -17.18 -18.92 -0.26
C MET A 248 -18.37 -18.05 -0.68
N LYS A 249 -19.26 -17.72 0.27
CA LYS A 249 -20.40 -16.83 0.06
C LYS A 249 -19.98 -15.43 -0.39
N SER A 250 -18.93 -14.85 0.18
CA SER A 250 -18.43 -13.52 -0.21
C SER A 250 -17.89 -13.46 -1.66
N PHE A 251 -17.49 -14.62 -2.21
CA PHE A 251 -17.09 -14.80 -3.60
C PHE A 251 -18.24 -15.24 -4.52
N ASN A 252 -19.47 -15.39 -4.02
CA ASN A 252 -20.58 -16.06 -4.73
C ASN A 252 -20.22 -17.48 -5.20
N ALA A 253 -19.37 -18.16 -4.43
CA ALA A 253 -18.97 -19.55 -4.63
C ALA A 253 -19.70 -20.46 -3.63
N GLY A 254 -19.70 -21.76 -3.90
CA GLY A 254 -20.34 -22.78 -3.07
C GLY A 254 -21.37 -23.60 -3.84
N GLU A 255 -22.25 -24.27 -3.11
CA GLU A 255 -23.33 -25.08 -3.67
C GLU A 255 -24.65 -24.31 -3.59
N ASP A 256 -25.34 -24.21 -4.72
CA ASP A 256 -26.69 -23.62 -4.80
C ASP A 256 -27.64 -24.60 -5.52
N THR A 257 -28.93 -24.38 -5.42
CA THR A 257 -29.96 -25.15 -6.13
C THR A 257 -30.72 -24.24 -7.07
N ILE A 258 -30.72 -24.59 -8.36
CA ILE A 258 -31.51 -23.90 -9.37
C ILE A 258 -32.72 -24.74 -9.75
N GLU A 259 -33.83 -24.08 -10.06
CA GLU A 259 -35.01 -24.73 -10.60
C GLU A 259 -34.89 -24.82 -12.13
N VAL A 260 -34.83 -26.04 -12.66
CA VAL A 260 -34.74 -26.32 -14.08
C VAL A 260 -36.07 -26.91 -14.54
N GLN A 261 -36.68 -26.30 -15.54
CA GLN A 261 -37.89 -26.83 -16.16
C GLN A 261 -37.52 -27.81 -17.28
N ASP A 262 -37.99 -29.05 -17.17
CA ASP A 262 -37.91 -30.03 -18.24
C ASP A 262 -38.79 -29.57 -19.42
N LEU A 263 -38.16 -29.34 -20.57
CA LEU A 263 -38.83 -28.82 -21.77
C LEU A 263 -39.83 -29.82 -22.40
N GLN A 264 -39.68 -31.11 -22.14
CA GLN A 264 -40.58 -32.14 -22.67
C GLN A 264 -41.77 -32.38 -21.75
N THR A 265 -41.53 -32.42 -20.44
CA THR A 265 -42.56 -32.78 -19.45
C THR A 265 -43.21 -31.59 -18.76
N GLY A 266 -42.58 -30.40 -18.83
CA GLY A 266 -42.99 -29.20 -18.11
C GLY A 266 -42.75 -29.26 -16.60
N LYS A 267 -42.17 -30.34 -16.09
CA LYS A 267 -41.90 -30.54 -14.65
C LYS A 267 -40.69 -29.70 -14.22
N ILE A 268 -40.80 -29.05 -13.07
CA ILE A 268 -39.68 -28.35 -12.42
C ILE A 268 -38.90 -29.37 -11.57
N THR A 269 -37.60 -29.44 -11.78
CA THR A 269 -36.65 -30.21 -10.97
C THR A 269 -35.60 -29.28 -10.38
N GLN A 270 -35.13 -29.60 -9.18
CA GLN A 270 -34.01 -28.89 -8.57
C GLN A 270 -32.70 -29.54 -9.02
N GLU A 271 -31.82 -28.73 -9.62
CA GLU A 271 -30.46 -29.14 -9.94
C GLU A 271 -29.48 -28.42 -9.03
N LYS A 272 -28.50 -29.16 -8.53
CA LYS A 272 -27.43 -28.63 -7.68
C LYS A 272 -26.34 -28.06 -8.58
N ILE A 273 -26.03 -26.79 -8.44
CA ILE A 273 -24.90 -26.14 -9.11
C ILE A 273 -23.79 -25.90 -8.10
N THR A 274 -22.55 -26.15 -8.51
CA THR A 274 -21.36 -25.86 -7.70
C THR A 274 -20.56 -24.79 -8.43
N THR A 275 -20.32 -23.67 -7.75
CA THR A 275 -19.55 -22.54 -8.26
C THR A 275 -18.23 -22.44 -7.50
N GLU A 276 -17.11 -22.35 -8.23
CA GLU A 276 -15.78 -22.12 -7.66
C GLU A 276 -15.49 -20.63 -7.52
N ILE A 277 -14.50 -20.27 -6.69
CA ILE A 277 -14.02 -18.89 -6.59
C ILE A 277 -13.36 -18.50 -7.91
N ASP A 278 -13.90 -17.49 -8.60
CA ASP A 278 -13.23 -16.89 -9.75
C ASP A 278 -12.11 -15.96 -9.28
N LYS A 279 -10.89 -16.49 -9.28
CA LYS A 279 -9.69 -15.76 -8.86
C LYS A 279 -9.35 -14.59 -9.78
N ASN A 280 -9.90 -14.53 -11.00
CA ASN A 280 -9.68 -13.40 -11.90
C ASN A 280 -10.43 -12.14 -11.46
N GLU A 281 -11.44 -12.29 -10.61
CA GLU A 281 -12.14 -11.16 -10.00
C GLU A 281 -11.30 -10.49 -8.89
N ILE A 282 -10.20 -11.10 -8.44
CA ILE A 282 -9.30 -10.50 -7.45
C ILE A 282 -8.30 -9.60 -8.18
N THR A 283 -8.59 -8.30 -8.20
CA THR A 283 -7.85 -7.33 -9.00
C THR A 283 -6.89 -6.47 -8.18
N GLU A 284 -7.08 -6.36 -6.86
CA GLU A 284 -6.25 -5.53 -5.97
C GLU A 284 -5.99 -6.23 -4.63
N LEU A 285 -5.05 -5.71 -3.85
CA LEU A 285 -4.90 -5.99 -2.43
C LEU A 285 -5.20 -4.73 -1.63
N VAL A 286 -5.98 -4.83 -0.56
CA VAL A 286 -6.08 -3.77 0.44
C VAL A 286 -5.04 -4.00 1.53
N PHE A 287 -4.32 -2.95 1.93
CA PHE A 287 -3.38 -2.96 3.04
C PHE A 287 -3.88 -2.05 4.15
N VAL A 288 -3.63 -2.45 5.40
CA VAL A 288 -3.76 -1.65 6.62
C VAL A 288 -2.40 -1.63 7.30
N GLU A 289 -1.81 -0.45 7.48
CA GLU A 289 -0.42 -0.28 7.90
C GLU A 289 -0.22 0.80 8.95
N GLU A 290 0.85 0.65 9.73
CA GLU A 290 1.47 1.73 10.49
C GLU A 290 2.68 2.25 9.69
N TRP A 291 2.83 3.58 9.58
CA TRP A 291 3.98 4.19 8.93
C TRP A 291 4.90 4.87 9.94
N TYR A 292 6.19 4.60 9.80
CA TYR A 292 7.23 5.19 10.63
C TYR A 292 8.26 5.91 9.78
N TYR A 293 8.75 7.04 10.28
CA TYR A 293 9.78 7.82 9.62
C TYR A 293 10.82 8.29 10.65
N ASP A 294 12.09 8.10 10.28
CA ASP A 294 13.23 8.65 11.01
C ASP A 294 13.81 9.79 10.19
N GLU A 295 13.55 11.01 10.63
CA GLU A 295 14.05 12.22 9.99
C GLU A 295 15.58 12.30 10.03
N ILE A 296 16.22 11.83 11.10
CA ILE A 296 17.66 11.99 11.30
C ILE A 296 18.41 11.10 10.31
N ASN A 297 18.00 9.83 10.21
CA ASN A 297 18.66 8.85 9.35
C ASN A 297 18.04 8.73 7.96
N PHE A 298 16.92 9.42 7.71
CA PHE A 298 16.19 9.39 6.45
C PHE A 298 15.78 7.96 6.04
N THR A 299 15.10 7.27 6.97
CA THR A 299 14.55 5.92 6.73
C THR A 299 13.05 5.91 6.91
N PHE A 300 12.35 5.15 6.09
CA PHE A 300 10.89 4.99 6.12
C PHE A 300 10.55 3.51 6.29
N GLU A 301 9.57 3.20 7.14
CA GLU A 301 9.11 1.83 7.37
C GLU A 301 7.58 1.76 7.29
N LYS A 302 7.10 0.73 6.61
CA LYS A 302 5.69 0.33 6.59
C LYS A 302 5.56 -0.98 7.32
N LYS A 303 4.82 -0.97 8.42
CA LYS A 303 4.50 -2.18 9.17
C LYS A 303 3.07 -2.59 8.82
N ILE A 304 2.94 -3.73 8.14
CA ILE A 304 1.64 -4.27 7.74
C ILE A 304 0.95 -4.85 8.97
N ILE A 305 -0.23 -4.31 9.28
CA ILE A 305 -1.13 -4.78 10.35
C ILE A 305 -2.11 -5.80 9.81
N ALA A 306 -2.65 -5.52 8.62
CA ALA A 306 -3.50 -6.46 7.90
C ALA A 306 -3.41 -6.26 6.39
N TYR A 307 -3.76 -7.28 5.62
CA TYR A 307 -4.09 -7.12 4.20
C TYR A 307 -5.09 -8.17 3.75
N GLY A 308 -5.73 -7.94 2.60
CA GLY A 308 -6.70 -8.86 2.03
C GLY A 308 -6.91 -8.65 0.53
N PRO A 309 -7.56 -9.60 -0.16
CA PRO A 309 -7.91 -9.44 -1.56
C PRO A 309 -9.02 -8.41 -1.73
N VAL A 310 -8.99 -7.66 -2.82
CA VAL A 310 -10.10 -6.84 -3.29
C VAL A 310 -10.68 -7.54 -4.51
N ARG A 311 -11.94 -7.93 -4.39
CA ARG A 311 -12.72 -8.53 -5.47
C ARG A 311 -13.44 -7.44 -6.23
N GLU A 312 -13.41 -7.51 -7.54
CA GLU A 312 -14.10 -6.61 -8.45
C GLU A 312 -14.95 -7.43 -9.43
N TYR A 313 -16.26 -7.22 -9.42
CA TYR A 313 -17.21 -8.03 -10.19
C TYR A 313 -18.45 -7.21 -10.60
N TYR A 314 -19.22 -7.72 -11.56
CA TYR A 314 -20.44 -7.08 -12.03
C TYR A 314 -21.67 -7.61 -11.29
N ARG A 315 -22.43 -6.71 -10.65
CA ARG A 315 -23.69 -7.10 -10.01
C ARG A 315 -24.79 -7.23 -11.08
N ASN A 316 -25.54 -8.33 -11.07
CA ASN A 316 -26.69 -8.58 -11.95
C ASN A 316 -26.37 -8.60 -13.46
N ALA A 317 -25.14 -8.94 -13.84
CA ALA A 317 -24.67 -8.92 -15.24
C ALA A 317 -24.81 -7.55 -15.94
N ASP A 318 -24.97 -6.47 -15.18
CA ASP A 318 -24.98 -5.12 -15.72
C ASP A 318 -23.53 -4.61 -15.82
N PRO A 319 -23.01 -4.37 -17.05
CA PRO A 319 -21.63 -3.93 -17.26
C PRO A 319 -21.35 -2.53 -16.71
N GLU A 320 -22.36 -1.74 -16.36
CA GLU A 320 -22.19 -0.44 -15.72
C GLU A 320 -22.11 -0.55 -14.18
N ASN A 321 -22.54 -1.68 -13.60
CA ASN A 321 -22.58 -1.91 -12.15
C ASN A 321 -21.40 -2.73 -11.66
N LYS A 322 -20.19 -2.22 -11.88
CA LYS A 322 -18.96 -2.79 -11.30
C LYS A 322 -18.91 -2.49 -9.80
N VAL A 323 -18.71 -3.52 -8.98
CA VAL A 323 -18.67 -3.42 -7.52
C VAL A 323 -17.34 -3.95 -7.02
N LYS A 324 -16.77 -3.27 -6.01
CA LYS A 324 -15.61 -3.75 -5.26
C LYS A 324 -16.02 -4.22 -3.86
N THR A 325 -15.47 -5.34 -3.43
CA THR A 325 -15.62 -5.86 -2.07
C THR A 325 -14.27 -6.34 -1.53
N VAL A 326 -14.14 -6.37 -0.20
CA VAL A 326 -13.01 -7.01 0.48
C VAL A 326 -13.55 -8.27 1.15
N PRO A 327 -13.38 -9.46 0.54
CA PRO A 327 -13.91 -10.72 1.07
C PRO A 327 -13.46 -11.04 2.50
N PHE A 328 -12.21 -10.71 2.82
CA PHE A 328 -11.63 -10.94 4.15
C PHE A 328 -10.32 -10.17 4.35
N LEU A 329 -9.87 -10.05 5.60
CA LEU A 329 -8.53 -9.60 6.00
C LEU A 329 -7.76 -10.69 6.75
N ILE A 330 -6.45 -10.73 6.55
CA ILE A 330 -5.49 -11.43 7.41
C ILE A 330 -4.81 -10.39 8.31
N TYR A 331 -4.77 -10.63 9.61
CA TYR A 331 -4.09 -9.77 10.59
C TYR A 331 -2.76 -10.39 11.04
N PHE A 332 -1.76 -9.53 11.26
CA PHE A 332 -0.45 -9.89 11.77
C PHE A 332 -0.25 -9.28 13.16
N ASP A 333 0.32 -10.07 14.07
CA ASP A 333 0.63 -9.66 15.45
C ASP A 333 2.01 -9.01 15.57
#